data_AF-A0A7L4WCQ3-F1
#
_entry.id   AF-A0A7L4WCQ3-F1
#
_cell.length_a   1.000
_cell.length_b   1.000
_cell.length_c   1.000
_cell.angle_alpha   90.00
_cell.angle_beta   90.00
_cell.angle_gamma   90.00
#
_symmetry.space_group_name_H-M   'P 1'
#
loop_
_entity.id
_entity.type
_entity.pdbx_description
1 polymer ?
#
loop_
_entity_poly.entity_id
_entity_poly.type
_entity_poly.pdbx_seq_one_letter_code
_entity_poly.pdbx_strand_id
1 'polypeptide(L)'
;MDILEQALIDLQKQIQKIRILAHGFCRNNTSSNNADKVKKDKKAEIRQVKSALSMSSDALSHSVKGAFGEKLTTTLDKQKQLLDSL
;
A
#
# COMPACT_ATOMS: atom_id res chain seq x y z
N MET A 1 16.30 48.00 -22.65
CA MET A 1 16.57 47.11 -21.52
C MET A 1 18.03 46.72 -21.62
N ASP A 2 18.79 46.82 -20.54
CA ASP A 2 20.22 46.53 -20.55
C ASP A 2 20.46 45.03 -20.79
N ILE A 3 21.54 44.66 -21.49
CA ILE A 3 21.87 43.26 -21.79
C ILE A 3 22.02 42.46 -20.48
N LEU A 4 22.54 43.11 -19.44
CA LEU A 4 22.67 42.52 -18.11
C LEU A 4 21.31 42.23 -17.46
N GLU A 5 20.36 43.13 -17.64
CA GLU A 5 19.00 43.01 -17.10
C GLU A 5 18.23 41.89 -17.79
N GLN A 6 18.37 41.77 -19.11
CA GLN A 6 17.80 40.67 -19.89
C GLN A 6 18.41 39.32 -19.46
N ALA A 7 19.72 39.24 -19.26
CA ALA A 7 20.39 38.03 -18.79
C ALA A 7 19.93 37.60 -17.39
N LEU A 8 19.71 38.56 -16.47
CA LEU A 8 19.17 38.30 -15.14
C LEU A 8 17.74 37.75 -15.20
N ILE A 9 16.88 38.32 -16.04
CA ILE A 9 15.50 37.86 -16.23
C ILE A 9 15.49 36.42 -16.76
N ASP A 10 16.34 36.11 -17.74
CA ASP A 10 16.37 34.77 -18.33
C ASP A 10 16.94 33.73 -17.37
N LEU A 11 17.93 34.09 -16.55
CA LEU A 11 18.41 33.24 -15.46
C LEU A 11 17.29 32.95 -14.44
N GLN A 12 16.55 33.97 -14.01
CA GLN A 12 15.43 33.80 -13.08
C GLN A 12 14.36 32.86 -13.65
N LYS A 13 14.01 33.00 -14.94
CA LYS A 13 13.08 32.09 -15.62
C LYS A 13 13.59 30.65 -15.64
N GLN A 14 14.88 30.44 -15.91
CA GLN A 14 15.47 29.09 -15.89
C GLN A 14 15.43 28.47 -14.48
N ILE A 15 15.76 29.24 -13.44
CA ILE A 15 15.67 28.78 -12.05
C ILE A 15 14.23 28.39 -11.70
N GLN A 16 13.24 29.20 -12.10
CA GLN A 16 11.83 28.89 -11.88
C GLN A 16 11.41 27.59 -12.60
N LYS A 17 11.84 27.39 -13.85
CA LYS A 17 11.59 26.13 -14.59
C LYS A 17 12.18 24.93 -13.87
N ILE A 18 13.44 25.02 -13.45
CA ILE A 18 14.12 23.94 -12.70
C ILE A 18 13.37 23.64 -11.40
N ARG A 19 12.95 24.67 -10.67
CA ARG A 19 12.19 24.50 -9.42
C ARG A 19 10.87 23.76 -9.66
N ILE A 20 10.11 24.13 -10.68
CA ILE A 20 8.84 23.46 -11.03
C ILE A 20 9.08 21.99 -11.39
N LEU A 21 10.10 21.72 -12.21
CA LEU A 21 10.47 20.34 -12.58
C LEU A 21 10.86 19.53 -11.34
N ALA A 22 11.72 20.09 -10.47
CA ALA A 22 12.14 19.43 -9.24
C ALA A 22 10.94 19.09 -8.33
N HIS A 23 9.99 20.01 -8.17
CA HIS A 23 8.75 19.73 -7.42
C HIS A 23 7.94 18.60 -8.05
N GLY A 24 7.81 18.58 -9.38
CA GLY A 24 7.15 17.50 -10.11
C GLY A 24 7.82 16.14 -9.88
N PHE A 25 9.14 16.07 -10.02
CA PHE A 25 9.92 14.87 -9.75
C PHE A 25 9.76 14.38 -8.31
N CYS A 26 9.90 15.27 -7.32
CA CYS A 26 9.72 14.92 -5.91
C CYS A 26 8.32 14.37 -5.65
N ARG A 27 7.27 15.00 -6.20
CA ARG A 27 5.89 14.54 -6.01
C ARG A 27 5.66 13.16 -6.63
N ASN A 28 6.17 12.93 -7.84
CA ASN A 28 6.06 11.63 -8.50
C ASN A 28 6.79 10.53 -7.71
N ASN A 29 8.00 10.83 -7.22
CA ASN A 29 8.77 9.90 -6.40
C ASN A 29 8.05 9.55 -5.09
N THR A 30 7.54 10.57 -4.36
CA THR A 30 6.76 10.37 -3.14
C THR A 30 5.48 9.57 -3.42
N SER A 31 4.79 9.85 -4.53
CA SER A 31 3.59 9.10 -4.90
C SER A 31 3.89 7.64 -5.21
N SER A 32 4.99 7.34 -5.90
CA SER A 32 5.44 5.97 -6.17
C SER A 32 5.77 5.23 -4.87
N ASN A 33 6.54 5.86 -3.99
CA ASN A 33 6.90 5.30 -2.70
C ASN A 33 5.68 5.03 -1.82
N ASN A 34 4.70 5.93 -1.83
CA ASN A 34 3.44 5.75 -1.11
C ASN A 34 2.64 4.57 -1.68
N ALA A 35 2.58 4.41 -3.00
CA ALA A 35 1.91 3.28 -3.64
C ALA A 35 2.55 1.94 -3.26
N ASP A 36 3.89 1.88 -3.24
CA ASP A 36 4.62 0.68 -2.83
C ASP A 36 4.48 0.38 -1.35
N LYS A 37 4.45 1.42 -0.51
CA LYS A 37 4.15 1.29 0.93
C LYS A 37 2.76 0.71 1.14
N VAL A 38 1.72 1.24 0.49
CA VAL A 38 0.36 0.73 0.58
C VAL A 38 0.27 -0.74 0.15
N LYS A 39 0.97 -1.13 -0.94
CA LYS A 39 1.03 -2.55 -1.36
C LYS A 39 1.68 -3.43 -0.29
N LYS A 40 2.76 -2.96 0.35
CA LYS A 40 3.46 -3.70 1.40
C LYS A 40 2.60 -3.84 2.65
N ASP A 41 1.97 -2.75 3.08
CA ASP A 41 1.10 -2.71 4.26
C ASP A 41 -0.13 -3.62 4.05
N LYS A 42 -0.76 -3.56 2.87
CA LYS A 42 -1.84 -4.50 2.49
C LYS A 42 -1.41 -5.96 2.60
N LYS A 43 -0.23 -6.32 2.06
CA LYS A 43 0.29 -7.70 2.15
C LYS A 43 0.55 -8.11 3.60
N ALA A 44 1.05 -7.21 4.44
CA ALA A 44 1.29 -7.48 5.84
C ALA A 44 -0.02 -7.69 6.62
N GLU A 45 -1.02 -6.85 6.37
CA GLU A 45 -2.34 -6.95 6.99
C GLU A 45 -3.05 -8.25 6.60
N ILE A 46 -3.08 -8.60 5.31
CA ILE A 46 -3.62 -9.88 4.83
C ILE A 46 -2.96 -11.07 5.52
N ARG A 47 -1.62 -11.05 5.68
CA ARG A 47 -0.89 -12.11 6.40
C ARG A 47 -1.27 -12.19 7.87
N GLN A 48 -1.40 -11.06 8.55
CA GLN A 48 -1.81 -11.01 9.96
C GLN A 48 -3.22 -11.57 10.14
N VAL A 49 -4.18 -11.12 9.32
CA VAL A 49 -5.57 -11.61 9.37
C VAL A 49 -5.62 -13.11 9.09
N LYS A 50 -4.88 -13.60 8.09
CA LYS A 50 -4.78 -15.05 7.82
C LYS A 50 -4.23 -15.84 8.99
N SER A 51 -3.18 -15.33 9.64
CA SER A 51 -2.61 -15.97 10.83
C SER A 51 -3.64 -16.04 11.96
N ALA A 52 -4.36 -14.95 12.21
CA ALA A 52 -5.41 -14.90 13.23
C ALA A 52 -6.57 -15.87 12.91
N LEU A 53 -6.97 -15.96 11.64
CA LEU A 53 -7.98 -16.93 11.17
C LEU A 53 -7.51 -18.37 11.35
N SER A 54 -6.25 -18.68 11.06
CA SER A 54 -5.71 -20.03 11.29
C SER A 54 -5.70 -20.39 12.77
N MET A 55 -5.16 -19.51 13.62
CA MET A 55 -5.18 -19.74 15.08
C MET A 55 -6.60 -19.92 15.62
N SER A 56 -7.53 -19.08 15.18
CA SER A 56 -8.94 -19.19 15.56
C SER A 56 -9.54 -20.50 15.10
N SER A 57 -9.31 -20.88 13.84
CA SER A 57 -9.82 -22.14 13.28
C SER A 57 -9.27 -23.35 14.03
N ASP A 58 -7.99 -23.35 14.37
CA ASP A 58 -7.36 -24.44 15.12
C ASP A 58 -7.96 -24.54 16.53
N ALA A 59 -8.06 -23.42 17.25
CA ALA A 59 -8.66 -23.41 18.59
C ALA A 59 -10.12 -23.89 18.58
N LEU A 60 -10.89 -23.49 17.57
CA LEU A 60 -12.31 -23.81 17.46
C LEU A 60 -12.55 -25.25 17.01
N SER A 61 -11.71 -25.82 16.14
CA SER A 61 -11.85 -27.21 15.71
C SER A 61 -11.65 -28.20 16.86
N HIS A 62 -10.81 -27.86 17.83
CA HIS A 62 -10.59 -28.66 19.03
C HIS A 62 -11.73 -28.50 20.04
N SER A 63 -12.36 -27.31 20.09
CA SER A 63 -13.38 -26.95 21.08
C SER A 63 -14.80 -27.32 20.64
N VAL A 64 -15.09 -27.25 19.35
CA VAL A 64 -16.42 -27.38 18.76
C VAL A 64 -16.41 -28.55 17.77
N LYS A 65 -17.01 -29.66 18.18
CA LYS A 65 -17.05 -30.91 17.39
C LYS A 65 -18.37 -31.09 16.64
N GLY A 66 -18.39 -32.05 15.72
CA GLY A 66 -19.55 -32.41 14.91
C GLY A 66 -19.79 -31.47 13.73
N ALA A 67 -20.94 -31.64 13.06
CA ALA A 67 -21.25 -30.96 11.80
C ALA A 67 -21.19 -29.42 11.88
N PHE A 68 -21.48 -28.84 13.04
CA PHE A 68 -21.34 -27.39 13.24
C PHE A 68 -19.86 -26.95 13.22
N GLY A 69 -18.98 -27.67 13.91
CA GLY A 69 -17.54 -27.41 13.91
C GLY A 69 -16.90 -27.56 12.54
N GLU A 70 -17.31 -28.57 11.77
CA GLU A 70 -16.86 -28.76 10.39
C GLU A 70 -17.28 -27.61 9.48
N LYS A 71 -18.55 -27.19 9.58
CA LYS A 71 -19.08 -26.05 8.80
C LYS A 71 -18.37 -24.75 9.15
N LEU A 72 -18.05 -24.56 10.43
CA LEU A 72 -17.33 -23.39 10.93
C LEU A 72 -15.89 -23.34 10.40
N THR A 73 -15.16 -24.45 10.50
CA THR A 73 -13.81 -24.60 9.94
C THR A 73 -13.80 -24.33 8.43
N THR A 74 -14.74 -24.93 7.69
CA THR A 74 -14.91 -24.70 6.25
C THR A 74 -15.17 -23.23 5.92
N THR A 75 -15.94 -22.53 6.76
CA THR A 75 -16.23 -21.10 6.57
C THR A 75 -14.99 -20.24 6.77
N LEU A 76 -14.19 -20.53 7.81
CA LEU A 76 -12.94 -19.83 8.08
C LEU A 76 -11.91 -20.06 6.95
N ASP A 77 -11.83 -21.26 6.40
CA ASP A 77 -10.95 -21.55 5.27
C ASP A 77 -11.38 -20.84 3.98
N LYS A 78 -12.70 -20.74 3.70
CA LYS A 78 -13.21 -19.91 2.60
C LYS A 78 -12.85 -18.44 2.78
N GLN A 79 -12.92 -17.91 4.00
CA GLN A 79 -12.48 -16.54 4.28
C GLN A 79 -10.98 -16.36 4.04
N LYS A 80 -10.13 -17.33 4.42
CA LYS A 80 -8.69 -17.29 4.09
C LYS A 80 -8.45 -17.27 2.58
N GLN A 81 -9.19 -18.07 1.80
CA GLN A 81 -9.06 -18.09 0.33
C GLN A 81 -9.52 -16.79 -0.31
N LEU A 82 -10.59 -16.17 0.21
CA LEU A 82 -11.01 -14.84 -0.26
C LEU A 82 -9.92 -13.79 -0.05
N LEU A 83 -9.16 -13.86 1.05
CA LEU A 83 -8.04 -12.97 1.29
C LEU A 83 -6.87 -13.15 0.29
N ASP A 84 -6.72 -14.31 -0.35
CA ASP A 84 -5.72 -14.50 -1.43
C ASP A 84 -6.09 -13.77 -2.72
N SER A 85 -7.38 -13.50 -2.91
CA SER A 85 -7.89 -12.81 -4.10
C SER A 85 -7.85 -11.28 -4.00
N LEU A 86 -7.46 -10.74 -2.84
CA LEU A 86 -7.36 -9.29 -2.57
C LEU A 86 -5.98 -8.75 -2.90
#